data_AF-A0A533VDN4-F1
#
_entry.id   AF-A0A533VDN4-F1
#
_cell.length_a   1.000
_cell.length_b   1.000
_cell.length_c   1.000
_cell.angle_alpha   90.00
_cell.angle_beta   90.00
_cell.angle_gamma   90.00
#
_symmetry.space_group_name_H-M   'P 1'
#
loop_
_entity.id
_entity.type
_entity.pdbx_description
1 polymer ?
#
loop_
_entity_poly.entity_id
_entity_poly.type
_entity_poly.pdbx_seq_one_letter_code
_entity_poly.pdbx_strand_id
1 'polypeptide(L)'
;MFNRIVSFLPSATEIIYLLGSQDVLLGVTHQCNYPPDAKQKPQVIKSVFDSDSMTSLQIEEKIQELSKLQNDMFMINYDLLKK
;
A
#
# COMPACT_ATOMS: atom_id res chain seq x y z
N MET A 1 0.03 4.26 -23.46
CA MET A 1 1.24 4.04 -22.62
C MET A 1 0.87 4.43 -21.20
N PHE A 2 1.00 3.51 -20.23
CA PHE A 2 0.70 3.82 -18.84
C PHE A 2 1.88 4.62 -18.27
N ASN A 3 1.67 5.92 -18.01
CA ASN A 3 2.75 6.80 -17.52
C ASN A 3 2.74 6.99 -15.99
N ARG A 4 1.83 6.29 -15.30
CA ARG A 4 1.56 6.47 -13.87
C ARG A 4 1.09 5.15 -13.29
N ILE A 5 1.90 4.57 -12.40
CA ILE A 5 1.62 3.29 -11.74
C ILE A 5 1.56 3.52 -10.24
N VAL A 6 0.63 2.83 -9.59
CA VAL A 6 0.57 2.69 -8.13
C VAL A 6 0.61 1.19 -7.84
N SER A 7 1.44 0.77 -6.88
CA SER A 7 1.62 -0.63 -6.51
C SER A 7 1.24 -0.84 -5.04
N PHE A 8 0.28 -1.74 -4.79
CA PHE A 8 -0.16 -2.06 -3.43
C PHE A 8 0.39 -3.38 -2.89
N LEU A 9 1.32 -4.01 -3.62
CA LEU A 9 1.92 -5.28 -3.24
C LEU A 9 3.45 -5.15 -3.21
N PRO A 10 4.13 -5.47 -2.09
CA PRO A 10 5.60 -5.42 -2.02
C PRO A 10 6.28 -6.16 -3.17
N SER A 11 5.88 -7.40 -3.47
CA SER A 11 6.46 -8.17 -4.56
C SER A 11 6.26 -7.55 -5.94
N ALA A 12 5.11 -6.92 -6.19
CA ALA A 12 4.88 -6.20 -7.44
C ALA A 12 5.78 -4.95 -7.54
N THR A 13 5.97 -4.24 -6.44
CA THR A 13 6.90 -3.11 -6.37
C THR A 13 8.33 -3.55 -6.67
N GLU A 14 8.78 -4.65 -6.07
CA GLU A 14 10.11 -5.22 -6.33
C GLU A 14 10.31 -5.58 -7.80
N ILE A 15 9.31 -6.19 -8.45
CA ILE A 15 9.34 -6.50 -9.88
C ILE A 15 9.44 -5.22 -10.72
N ILE A 16 8.72 -4.16 -10.38
CA ILE A 16 8.81 -2.87 -11.09
C ILE A 16 10.22 -2.28 -11.03
N TYR A 17 10.87 -2.36 -9.87
CA TYR A 17 12.27 -1.93 -9.71
C TYR A 17 13.23 -2.84 -10.49
N LEU A 18 13.02 -4.16 -10.46
CA LEU A 18 13.83 -5.12 -11.24
C LEU A 18 13.77 -4.84 -12.75
N LEU A 19 12.62 -4.41 -13.24
CA LEU A 19 12.40 -4.04 -14.64
C LEU A 19 12.89 -2.62 -15.00
N GLY A 20 13.52 -1.89 -14.07
CA GLY A 20 14.00 -0.53 -14.30
C GLY A 20 12.89 0.49 -14.55
N SER A 21 11.66 0.21 -14.10
CA SER A 21 10.47 1.02 -14.37
C SER A 21 10.02 1.86 -13.16
N GLN A 22 10.91 2.09 -12.19
CA GLN A 22 10.61 2.85 -10.97
C GLN A 22 10.20 4.30 -11.22
N ASP A 23 10.58 4.90 -12.36
CA ASP A 23 10.30 6.32 -12.65
C ASP A 23 8.81 6.60 -12.87
N VAL A 24 8.05 5.60 -13.31
CA VAL A 24 6.58 5.71 -13.47
C VAL A 24 5.81 5.24 -12.23
N LEU A 25 6.50 4.73 -11.21
CA LEU A 25 5.90 4.34 -9.93
C LEU A 25 5.71 5.57 -9.03
N LEU A 26 4.45 5.93 -8.80
CA LEU A 26 4.05 7.16 -8.09
C LEU A 26 3.58 6.92 -6.65
N GLY A 27 3.24 5.70 -6.29
CA GLY A 27 2.74 5.40 -4.95
C GLY A 27 2.87 3.94 -4.60
N VAL A 28 3.11 3.68 -3.32
CA VAL A 28 3.33 2.34 -2.75
C VAL A 28 2.57 2.16 -1.43
N THR A 29 2.58 0.94 -0.89
CA THR A 29 2.24 0.67 0.51
C THR A 29 3.44 0.90 1.43
N HIS A 30 3.18 1.16 2.72
CA HIS A 30 4.20 1.26 3.76
C HIS A 30 5.07 -0.02 3.87
N GLN A 31 4.54 -1.16 3.43
CA GLN A 31 5.26 -2.43 3.41
C GLN A 31 6.25 -2.56 2.24
N CYS A 32 6.20 -1.69 1.23
CA CYS A 32 7.15 -1.69 0.13
C CYS A 32 8.48 -1.08 0.58
N ASN A 33 9.36 -1.93 1.12
CA ASN A 33 10.60 -1.52 1.77
C ASN A 33 11.87 -1.98 1.02
N TYR A 34 11.71 -2.68 -0.11
CA TYR A 34 12.78 -3.19 -0.97
C TYR A 34 12.51 -2.86 -2.46
N PRO A 35 13.54 -2.48 -3.25
CA PRO A 35 14.86 -2.04 -2.79
C PRO A 35 14.75 -0.81 -1.85
N PRO A 36 15.82 -0.41 -1.13
CA PRO A 36 15.73 0.69 -0.16
C PRO A 36 15.10 1.98 -0.72
N ASP A 37 15.30 2.26 -2.01
CA ASP A 37 14.72 3.41 -2.71
C ASP A 37 13.19 3.37 -2.82
N ALA A 38 12.56 2.19 -2.73
CA ALA A 38 11.10 2.05 -2.71
C ALA A 38 10.48 2.79 -1.50
N LYS A 39 11.20 2.92 -0.39
CA LYS A 39 10.76 3.68 0.79
C LYS A 39 10.61 5.17 0.53
N GLN A 40 11.26 5.70 -0.50
CA GLN A 40 11.18 7.12 -0.86
C GLN A 40 9.93 7.43 -1.69
N LYS A 41 9.23 6.40 -2.18
CA LYS A 41 7.97 6.58 -2.90
C LYS A 41 6.85 6.98 -1.93
N PRO A 42 5.90 7.83 -2.36
CA PRO A 42 4.74 8.18 -1.53
C PRO A 42 4.00 6.93 -1.02
N GLN A 43 3.77 6.87 0.29
CA GLN A 43 2.95 5.84 0.90
C GLN A 43 1.48 6.27 0.79
N VAL A 44 0.76 5.68 -0.16
CA VAL A 44 -0.57 6.18 -0.57
C VAL A 44 -1.71 5.35 -0.01
N ILE A 45 -1.42 4.24 0.68
CA ILE A 45 -2.42 3.38 1.30
C ILE A 45 -2.18 3.29 2.80
N LYS A 46 -3.26 3.42 3.56
CA LYS A 46 -3.27 3.32 5.02
C LYS A 46 -4.37 2.35 5.46
N SER A 47 -4.08 1.50 6.43
CA SER A 47 -5.13 0.70 7.10
C SER A 47 -6.05 1.61 7.92
N VAL A 48 -7.34 1.29 7.97
CA VAL A 48 -8.31 2.04 8.81
C VAL A 48 -8.15 1.73 10.30
N PHE A 49 -7.37 0.71 10.65
CA PHE A 49 -7.00 0.33 12.01
C PHE A 49 -5.48 0.10 12.13
N ASP A 50 -4.94 0.29 13.32
CA ASP A 50 -3.52 0.11 13.59
C ASP A 50 -3.18 -1.37 13.83
N SER A 51 -2.84 -2.10 12.76
CA SER A 51 -2.50 -3.52 12.83
C SER A 51 -1.22 -3.80 13.60
N ASP A 52 -0.30 -2.84 13.71
CA ASP A 52 1.01 -3.06 14.34
C ASP A 52 0.90 -3.17 15.87
N SER A 53 -0.20 -2.65 16.43
CA SER A 53 -0.53 -2.72 17.85
C SER A 53 -1.40 -3.93 18.22
N MET A 54 -1.77 -4.78 17.25
CA MET A 54 -2.76 -5.84 17.40
C MET A 54 -2.16 -7.23 17.21
N THR A 55 -2.70 -8.21 17.93
CA THR A 55 -2.41 -9.63 17.67
C THR A 55 -3.11 -10.11 16.40
N SER A 56 -2.63 -11.20 15.79
CA SER A 56 -3.27 -11.78 14.60
C SER A 56 -4.75 -12.13 14.81
N LEU A 57 -5.13 -12.58 16.01
CA LEU A 57 -6.52 -12.86 16.36
C LEU A 57 -7.37 -11.58 16.35
N GLN A 58 -6.87 -10.51 16.96
CA GLN A 58 -7.56 -9.21 16.97
C GLN A 58 -7.68 -8.62 15.56
N ILE A 59 -6.67 -8.81 14.70
CA ILE A 59 -6.73 -8.40 13.30
C ILE A 59 -7.83 -9.17 12.56
N GLU A 60 -7.87 -10.50 12.71
CA GLU A 60 -8.91 -11.34 12.10
C GLU A 60 -10.31 -10.92 12.55
N GLU A 61 -10.52 -10.73 13.85
CA GLU A 61 -11.79 -10.25 14.41
C GLU A 61 -12.19 -8.90 13.82
N LYS A 62 -11.23 -7.97 13.68
CA LYS A 62 -11.49 -6.64 13.12
C LYS A 62 -11.83 -6.70 11.63
N ILE A 63 -11.15 -7.54 10.86
CA ILE A 63 -11.44 -7.75 9.44
C ILE A 63 -12.86 -8.32 9.28
N GLN A 64 -13.25 -9.29 10.11
CA GLN A 64 -14.60 -9.85 10.10
C GLN A 64 -15.68 -8.81 10.44
N GLU A 65 -15.42 -7.95 11.42
CA GLU A 65 -16.30 -6.83 11.77
C GLU A 65 -16.49 -5.86 10.60
N LEU A 66 -15.39 -5.40 9.99
CA LEU A 66 -15.43 -4.46 8.86
C LEU A 66 -16.13 -5.06 7.64
N SER A 67 -15.89 -6.34 7.36
CA SER A 67 -16.55 -7.07 6.27
C SER A 67 -18.07 -7.15 6.46
N LYS A 68 -18.54 -7.47 7.68
CA LYS A 68 -19.98 -7.51 8.00
C LYS A 68 -20.66 -6.17 7.83
N LEU A 69 -19.96 -5.09 8.15
CA LEU A 69 -20.47 -3.72 8.05
C LEU A 69 -20.30 -3.10 6.65
N GLN A 70 -19.69 -3.83 5.70
CA GLN A 70 -19.31 -3.31 4.37
C GLN A 70 -18.45 -2.04 4.44
N ASN A 71 -17.61 -1.95 5.46
CA ASN A 71 -16.68 -0.84 5.63
C ASN A 71 -15.36 -1.11 4.90
N ASP A 72 -14.73 -0.04 4.44
CA ASP A 72 -13.39 -0.10 3.85
C ASP A 72 -12.36 -0.57 4.89
N MET A 73 -11.44 -1.44 4.46
CA MET A 73 -10.31 -1.89 5.29
C MET A 73 -9.07 -1.01 5.10
N PHE A 74 -8.98 -0.37 3.94
CA PHE A 74 -7.86 0.47 3.55
C PHE A 74 -8.36 1.75 2.89
N MET A 75 -7.63 2.85 3.11
CA MET A 75 -7.90 4.14 2.51
C MET A 75 -6.75 4.55 1.61
N ILE A 76 -7.09 5.09 0.44
CA ILE A 76 -6.12 5.67 -0.50
C ILE A 76 -6.05 7.18 -0.27
N ASN A 77 -4.86 7.69 -0.01
CA ASN A 77 -4.61 9.12 0.01
C ASN A 77 -4.36 9.63 -1.41
N TYR A 78 -5.45 10.07 -2.05
CA TYR A 78 -5.40 10.61 -3.41
C TYR A 78 -4.67 11.94 -3.52
N ASP A 79 -4.53 12.71 -2.44
CA ASP A 79 -3.80 13.98 -2.47
C ASP A 79 -2.31 13.77 -2.74
N LEU A 80 -1.75 12.67 -2.24
CA LEU A 80 -0.38 12.24 -2.54
C LEU A 80 -0.17 11.81 -4.00
N LEU A 81 -1.26 11.59 -4.75
CA LEU A 81 -1.25 11.24 -6.17
C LEU A 81 -1.50 12.46 -7.07
N LYS A 82 -1.80 13.64 -6.52
CA LYS A 82 -1.97 14.85 -7.33
C LYS A 82 -0.58 15.41 -7.69
N LYS A 83 -0.36 15.65 -8.98
CA LYS A 83 0.77 16.43 -9.50
C LYS A 83 0.28 17.84 -9.80
#